data_AF-A0A2E7TZH8-F1
#
_entry.id   AF-A0A2E7TZH8-F1
#
_cell.length_a   1.000
_cell.length_b   1.000
_cell.length_c   1.000
_cell.angle_alpha   90.00
_cell.angle_beta   90.00
_cell.angle_gamma   90.00
#
_symmetry.space_group_name_H-M   'P 1'
#
loop_
_entity.id
_entity.type
_entity.pdbx_description
1 polymer ?
#
loop_
_entity_poly.entity_id
_entity_poly.type
_entity_poly.pdbx_seq_one_letter_code
_entity_poly.pdbx_strand_id
1 'polypeptide(L)'
;MSRHTSTTPRVLLTLAALLLATDLASAQTYWPGQNLDWERKSPEEAGFDPAKIQQAIEIAVAGESNSPRDLAFNHQMTFGREP
;
A
#
# COMPACT_ATOMS: atom_id res chain seq x y z
N MET A 1 -38.57 3.79 -40.74
CA MET A 1 -37.51 2.86 -41.16
C MET A 1 -36.64 2.57 -39.95
N SER A 2 -37.02 1.57 -39.13
CA SER A 2 -36.23 1.18 -37.95
C SER A 2 -35.54 -0.14 -38.24
N ARG A 3 -34.23 -0.10 -38.47
CA ARG A 3 -33.42 -1.32 -38.53
C ARG A 3 -33.00 -1.62 -37.09
N HIS A 4 -33.67 -2.57 -36.46
CA HIS A 4 -33.15 -3.19 -35.25
C HIS A 4 -31.85 -3.90 -35.63
N THR A 5 -30.71 -3.36 -35.21
CA THR A 5 -29.41 -4.00 -35.37
C THR A 5 -29.44 -5.30 -34.58
N SER A 6 -29.56 -6.43 -35.27
CA SER A 6 -29.49 -7.76 -34.66
C SER A 6 -28.07 -7.96 -34.15
N THR A 7 -27.89 -7.89 -32.83
CA THR A 7 -26.63 -8.24 -32.18
C THR A 7 -26.36 -9.71 -32.46
N THR A 8 -25.32 -9.99 -33.25
CA THR A 8 -24.99 -11.36 -33.66
C THR A 8 -24.65 -12.20 -32.42
N PRO A 9 -25.11 -13.46 -32.35
CA PRO A 9 -24.94 -14.33 -31.17
C PRO A 9 -23.46 -14.54 -30.82
N ARG A 10 -22.57 -14.40 -31.81
CA ARG A 10 -21.12 -14.45 -31.64
C ARG A 10 -20.58 -13.28 -30.80
N VAL A 11 -21.12 -12.07 -30.99
CA VAL A 11 -20.74 -10.88 -30.20
C VAL A 11 -21.22 -11.01 -28.76
N LEU A 12 -22.43 -11.55 -28.57
CA LEU A 12 -22.97 -11.85 -27.24
C LEU A 12 -22.14 -12.94 -26.53
N LEU A 13 -21.73 -13.99 -27.25
CA LEU A 13 -20.86 -15.04 -26.72
C LEU A 13 -19.46 -14.52 -26.35
N THR A 14 -18.85 -13.68 -27.18
CA THR A 14 -17.55 -13.08 -26.86
C THR A 14 -17.63 -12.11 -25.67
N LEU A 15 -18.71 -11.34 -25.58
CA LEU A 15 -18.92 -10.42 -24.45
C LEU A 15 -19.18 -11.20 -23.16
N ALA A 16 -19.98 -12.27 -23.23
CA ALA A 16 -20.22 -13.15 -22.09
C ALA A 16 -18.91 -13.82 -21.62
N ALA A 17 -18.10 -14.34 -22.54
CA ALA A 17 -16.80 -14.94 -22.20
C ALA A 17 -15.84 -13.93 -21.54
N LEU A 18 -15.85 -12.67 -21.99
CA LEU A 18 -15.02 -11.61 -21.39
C LEU A 18 -15.49 -11.24 -19.98
N LEU A 19 -16.80 -11.20 -19.73
CA LEU A 19 -17.38 -10.94 -18.42
C LEU A 19 -17.15 -12.09 -17.43
N LEU A 20 -17.13 -13.35 -17.88
CA LEU A 20 -16.80 -14.48 -17.01
C LEU A 20 -15.30 -14.54 -16.65
N ALA A 21 -14.43 -14.00 -17.52
CA ALA A 21 -12.99 -13.96 -17.25
C ALA A 21 -12.62 -12.98 -16.11
N THR A 22 -13.45 -11.96 -15.82
CA THR A 22 -13.18 -11.01 -14.73
C THR A 22 -13.42 -11.59 -13.34
N ASP A 23 -14.31 -12.58 -13.19
CA ASP A 23 -14.57 -13.24 -11.90
C ASP A 23 -13.43 -14.19 -11.49
N LEU A 24 -12.73 -14.77 -12.48
CA LEU A 24 -11.58 -15.63 -12.23
C LEU A 24 -10.32 -14.83 -11.81
N ALA A 25 -10.30 -13.53 -12.10
CA ALA A 25 -9.27 -12.61 -11.65
C ALA A 25 -9.59 -12.06 -10.24
N SER A 26 -9.90 -12.96 -9.30
CA SER A 26 -10.05 -12.60 -7.88
C SER A 26 -8.74 -11.99 -7.38
N ALA A 27 -8.75 -10.68 -7.13
CA ALA A 27 -7.66 -10.03 -6.43
C ALA A 27 -7.58 -10.62 -5.03
N GLN A 28 -6.42 -11.15 -4.66
CA GLN A 28 -6.25 -11.72 -3.34
C GLN A 28 -6.42 -10.59 -2.31
N THR A 29 -7.29 -10.78 -1.32
CA THR A 29 -7.34 -9.90 -0.15
C THR A 29 -6.00 -10.06 0.57
N TYR A 30 -5.03 -9.21 0.25
CA TYR A 30 -3.73 -9.20 0.91
C TYR A 30 -3.90 -8.61 2.31
N TRP A 31 -4.23 -9.48 3.25
CA TRP A 31 -4.15 -9.22 4.67
C TRP A 31 -3.22 -10.27 5.26
N PRO A 32 -1.97 -9.91 5.59
CA PRO A 32 -0.99 -10.90 6.03
C PRO A 32 -1.34 -11.50 7.41
N GLY A 33 -2.31 -10.94 8.14
CA GLY A 33 -2.71 -11.39 9.48
C GLY A 33 -2.14 -10.51 10.61
N GLN A 34 -2.46 -10.87 11.86
CA GLN A 34 -1.84 -10.28 13.06
C GLN A 34 -0.61 -11.11 13.45
N ASN A 35 0.44 -10.48 14.00
CA ASN A 35 1.69 -11.14 14.44
C ASN A 35 2.45 -11.85 13.31
N LEU A 36 2.72 -11.10 12.25
CA LEU A 36 3.51 -11.54 11.12
C LEU A 36 4.92 -11.92 11.56
N ASP A 37 5.31 -13.17 11.29
CA ASP A 37 6.68 -13.64 11.48
C ASP A 37 7.52 -13.22 10.27
N TRP A 38 7.76 -11.91 10.17
CA TRP A 38 8.62 -11.38 9.12
C TRP A 38 10.03 -11.94 9.27
N GLU A 39 10.57 -12.41 8.14
CA GLU A 39 11.97 -12.79 8.04
C GLU A 39 12.84 -11.61 8.49
N ARG A 40 13.72 -11.86 9.47
CA ARG A 40 14.71 -10.88 9.93
C ARG A 40 16.05 -11.24 9.31
N LYS A 41 16.70 -10.25 8.70
CA LYS A 41 18.05 -10.37 8.14
C LYS A 41 18.94 -9.33 8.78
N SER A 42 20.20 -9.70 9.00
CA SER A 42 21.25 -8.74 9.26
C SER A 42 21.49 -7.87 8.01
N PRO A 43 22.12 -6.69 8.15
CA PRO A 43 22.53 -5.89 6.99
C PRO A 43 23.35 -6.68 5.97
N GLU A 44 24.29 -7.51 6.45
CA GLU A 44 25.16 -8.34 5.61
C GLU A 44 24.37 -9.39 4.83
N GLU A 45 23.43 -10.09 5.49
CA GLU A 45 22.56 -11.09 4.85
C GLU A 45 21.66 -10.47 3.78
N ALA A 46 21.33 -9.19 3.92
CA ALA A 46 20.56 -8.42 2.94
C ALA A 46 21.44 -7.76 1.85
N GLY A 47 22.77 -7.92 1.91
CA GLY A 47 23.72 -7.36 0.94
C GLY A 47 24.05 -5.88 1.14
N PHE A 48 23.80 -5.34 2.34
CA PHE A 48 24.15 -3.97 2.71
C PHE A 48 25.50 -3.90 3.42
N ASP A 49 26.12 -2.72 3.35
CA ASP A 49 27.25 -2.35 4.19
C ASP A 49 26.75 -1.99 5.60
N PRO A 50 27.10 -2.76 6.64
CA PRO A 50 26.61 -2.53 8.00
C PRO A 50 26.99 -1.16 8.55
N ALA A 51 28.18 -0.64 8.20
CA ALA A 51 28.64 0.65 8.69
C ALA A 51 27.81 1.80 8.11
N LYS A 52 27.39 1.68 6.84
CA LYS A 52 26.52 2.68 6.20
C LYS A 52 25.10 2.65 6.75
N ILE A 53 24.58 1.46 7.09
CA ILE A 53 23.29 1.34 7.77
C ILE A 53 23.35 2.02 9.15
N GLN A 54 24.41 1.75 9.92
CA GLN A 54 24.60 2.37 11.22
C GLN A 54 24.70 3.90 11.11
N GLN A 55 25.45 4.42 10.13
CA GLN A 55 25.53 5.86 9.87
C GLN A 55 24.16 6.46 9.53
N ALA A 56 23.36 5.79 8.71
CA ALA A 56 22.02 6.26 8.34
C ALA A 56 21.08 6.32 9.56
N ILE A 57 21.17 5.33 10.47
CA ILE A 57 20.43 5.31 11.74
C ILE A 57 20.82 6.52 12.59
N GLU A 58 22.12 6.79 12.74
CA GLU A 58 22.62 7.93 13.52
C GLU A 58 22.13 9.27 12.97
N ILE A 59 22.16 9.44 11.64
CA ILE A 59 21.62 10.64 10.98
C ILE A 59 20.13 10.79 11.27
N ALA A 60 19.35 9.70 11.16
CA ALA A 60 17.92 9.73 11.41
C ALA A 60 17.59 10.08 12.87
N VAL A 61 18.30 9.48 13.82
CA VAL A 61 18.14 9.77 15.26
C VAL A 61 18.51 11.21 15.57
N ALA A 62 19.61 11.72 15.01
CA ALA A 62 20.04 13.10 15.20
C ALA A 62 19.06 14.13 14.58
N GLY A 63 18.36 13.74 13.51
CA GLY A 63 17.36 14.56 12.82
C GLY A 63 15.92 14.41 13.33
N GLU A 64 15.68 13.58 14.34
CA GLU A 64 14.34 13.31 14.86
C GLU A 64 13.71 14.57 15.49
N SER A 65 12.39 14.71 15.33
CA SER A 65 11.64 15.81 15.92
C SER A 65 11.51 15.63 17.44
N ASN A 66 11.75 16.71 18.17
CA ASN A 66 11.46 16.76 19.62
C ASN A 66 9.98 17.04 19.92
N SER A 67 9.12 17.07 18.90
CA SER A 67 7.68 17.25 19.09
C SER A 67 7.07 16.08 19.86
N PRO A 68 6.04 16.31 20.68
CA PRO A 68 5.32 15.22 21.32
C PRO A 68 4.81 14.19 20.31
N ARG A 69 4.97 12.91 20.65
CA ARG A 69 4.47 11.79 19.83
C ARG A 69 2.93 11.71 19.80
N ASP A 70 2.28 12.22 20.85
CA ASP A 70 0.84 12.42 20.86
C ASP A 70 0.51 13.58 19.93
N LEU A 71 -0.03 13.25 18.76
CA LEU A 71 -0.36 14.23 17.73
C LEU A 71 -1.45 15.20 18.17
N ALA A 72 -2.43 14.74 18.96
CA ALA A 72 -3.50 15.60 19.46
C ALA A 72 -2.93 16.66 20.41
N PHE A 73 -2.04 16.25 21.32
CA PHE A 73 -1.33 17.18 22.19
C PHE A 73 -0.37 18.09 21.41
N ASN A 74 0.38 17.57 20.44
CA ASN A 74 1.27 18.36 19.58
C ASN A 74 0.50 19.44 18.79
N HIS A 75 -0.67 19.11 18.27
CA HIS A 75 -1.54 20.08 17.59
C HIS A 75 -2.06 21.13 18.54
N GLN A 76 -2.46 20.76 19.76
CA GLN A 76 -2.93 21.72 20.75
C GLN A 76 -1.84 22.72 21.17
N MET A 77 -0.60 22.27 21.40
CA MET A 77 0.51 23.19 21.74
C MET A 77 0.89 24.12 20.57
N THR A 78 0.76 23.66 19.33
CA THR A 78 1.25 24.39 18.15
C THR A 78 0.17 25.31 17.56
N PHE A 79 -1.08 24.84 17.49
CA PHE A 79 -2.19 25.50 16.80
C PHE A 79 -3.37 25.87 17.71
N GLY A 80 -3.39 25.43 18.98
CA GLY A 80 -4.53 25.66 19.89
C GLY A 80 -4.76 27.11 20.33
N ARG A 81 -3.98 28.06 19.78
CA ARG A 81 -4.11 29.50 19.99
C ARG A 81 -4.85 30.21 18.84
N GLU A 82 -5.12 29.51 17.74
CA GLU A 82 -5.90 30.06 16.61
C GLU A 82 -7.42 29.90 16.89
N PRO A 83 -8.25 30.92 16.56
CA PRO A 83 -9.70 30.88 16.78
C PRO A 83 -10.45 29.96 15.80
#